data_AF-A0A0E3WFP5-F1
#
_entry.id   AF-A0A0E3WFP5-F1
#
_cell.length_a   1.000
_cell.length_b   1.000
_cell.length_c   1.000
_cell.angle_alpha   90.00
_cell.angle_beta   90.00
_cell.angle_gamma   90.00
#
_symmetry.space_group_name_H-M   'P 1'
#
loop_
_entity.id
_entity.type
_entity.pdbx_description
1 polymer ?
#
loop_
_entity_poly.entity_id
_entity_poly.type
_entity_poly.pdbx_seq_one_letter_code
_entity_poly.pdbx_strand_id
1 'polypeptide(L)'
;MKQKRKEEREEKVKVPNANKKPQNRPKKIKNLVQHYKKMKKDILANEKEFGFVGRYIIEGVEVHEENFEQLVTEKIKERKEE
;
A
#
# COMPACT_ATOMS: atom_id res chain seq x y z
N MET A 1 29.67 4.35 0.01
CA MET A 1 28.92 4.18 1.29
C MET A 1 27.63 3.34 1.16
N LYS A 2 26.74 3.60 0.19
CA LYS A 2 25.46 2.85 0.05
C LYS A 2 25.60 1.43 -0.52
N GLN A 3 26.58 1.19 -1.40
CA GLN A 3 26.84 -0.13 -2.00
C GLN A 3 27.36 -1.14 -0.97
N LYS A 4 28.38 -0.75 -0.19
CA LYS A 4 28.94 -1.58 0.90
C LYS A 4 27.88 -2.07 1.90
N ARG A 5 26.89 -1.23 2.24
CA ARG A 5 25.77 -1.61 3.14
C ARG A 5 24.78 -2.60 2.52
N LYS A 6 24.70 -2.65 1.18
CA LYS A 6 23.82 -3.57 0.45
C LYS A 6 24.46 -4.95 0.38
N GLU A 7 25.76 -5.00 0.13
CA GLU A 7 26.57 -6.23 0.11
C GLU A 7 26.59 -6.92 1.49
N GLU A 8 26.82 -6.17 2.58
CA GLU A 8 26.76 -6.73 3.95
C GLU A 8 25.37 -7.31 4.31
N ARG A 9 24.30 -6.73 3.76
CA ARG A 9 22.94 -7.24 3.97
C ARG A 9 22.68 -8.52 3.18
N GLU A 10 23.22 -8.62 1.97
CA GLU A 10 23.13 -9.82 1.14
C GLU A 10 23.96 -10.97 1.71
N GLU A 11 25.14 -10.70 2.27
CA GLU A 11 25.95 -11.70 2.99
C GLU A 11 25.27 -12.24 4.25
N LYS A 12 24.63 -11.38 5.06
CA LYS A 12 23.90 -11.82 6.27
C LYS A 12 22.66 -12.65 5.96
N VAL A 13 22.11 -12.54 4.75
CA VAL A 13 20.97 -13.35 4.27
C VAL A 13 21.42 -14.72 3.75
N LYS A 14 22.71 -14.89 3.37
CA LYS A 14 23.25 -16.15 2.84
C LYS A 14 23.39 -17.28 3.86
N VAL A 15 23.26 -17.03 5.17
CA VAL A 15 23.17 -18.12 6.15
C VAL A 15 21.72 -18.59 6.21
N PRO A 16 21.34 -19.64 5.47
CA PRO A 16 19.94 -20.02 5.33
C PRO A 16 19.57 -20.82 6.57
N ASN A 17 18.80 -20.22 7.47
CA ASN A 17 18.14 -21.01 8.51
C ASN A 17 16.96 -21.75 7.84
N ALA A 18 17.16 -23.02 7.47
CA ALA A 18 16.17 -23.85 6.78
C ALA A 18 14.83 -23.98 7.55
N ASN A 19 14.83 -23.74 8.86
CA ASN A 19 13.62 -23.80 9.69
C ASN A 19 12.85 -22.46 9.74
N LYS A 20 13.39 -21.37 9.18
CA LYS A 20 12.69 -20.09 9.09
C LYS A 20 12.15 -19.94 7.67
N LYS A 21 10.84 -20.21 7.51
CA LYS A 21 10.11 -19.73 6.33
C LYS A 21 10.38 -18.22 6.21
N PRO A 22 10.76 -17.70 5.04
CA PRO A 22 10.87 -16.26 4.85
C PRO A 22 9.50 -15.68 5.17
N GLN A 23 9.39 -15.04 6.32
CA GLN A 23 8.20 -14.27 6.66
C GLN A 23 8.21 -13.07 5.73
N ASN A 24 7.62 -13.25 4.56
CA ASN A 24 7.35 -12.21 3.60
C ASN A 24 6.22 -11.33 4.16
N ARG A 25 6.47 -10.70 5.32
CA ARG A 25 5.52 -9.75 5.90
C ARG A 25 5.46 -8.58 4.92
N PRO A 26 4.26 -8.18 4.48
CA PRO A 26 4.13 -7.02 3.61
C PRO A 26 4.79 -5.82 4.30
N LYS A 27 5.58 -5.06 3.52
CA LYS A 27 6.21 -3.84 4.03
C LYS A 27 5.10 -2.94 4.54
N LYS A 28 5.25 -2.42 5.77
CA LYS A 28 4.33 -1.42 6.32
C LYS A 28 4.14 -0.29 5.30
N ILE A 29 2.89 0.09 5.06
CA ILE A 29 2.54 1.22 4.21
C ILE A 29 3.14 2.47 4.87
N LYS A 30 4.21 3.00 4.28
CA LYS A 30 4.91 4.17 4.83
C LYS A 30 4.19 5.49 4.54
N ASN A 31 3.43 5.55 3.44
CA ASN A 31 2.69 6.73 3.03
C ASN A 31 1.26 6.32 2.63
N LEU A 32 0.30 6.62 3.51
CA LEU A 32 -1.12 6.29 3.33
C LEU A 32 -1.71 7.01 2.11
N VAL A 33 -1.42 8.31 1.94
CA VAL A 33 -1.93 9.10 0.81
C VAL A 33 -1.52 8.49 -0.52
N GLN A 34 -0.24 8.14 -0.68
CA GLN A 34 0.26 7.51 -1.91
C GLN A 34 -0.36 6.13 -2.16
N HIS A 35 -0.67 5.38 -1.10
CA HIS A 35 -1.32 4.07 -1.23
C HIS A 35 -2.73 4.22 -1.80
N TYR A 36 -3.55 5.09 -1.22
CA TYR A 36 -4.93 5.33 -1.67
C TYR A 36 -4.97 5.98 -3.05
N LYS A 37 -4.03 6.87 -3.37
CA LYS A 37 -3.85 7.43 -4.71
C LYS A 37 -3.57 6.37 -5.77
N LYS A 38 -2.65 5.44 -5.48
CA LYS A 38 -2.34 4.33 -6.39
C LYS A 38 -3.57 3.44 -6.57
N MET A 39 -4.24 3.10 -5.48
CA MET A 39 -5.42 2.23 -5.50
C MET A 39 -6.57 2.86 -6.30
N LYS A 40 -6.85 4.16 -6.13
CA LYS A 40 -7.83 4.88 -6.97
C LYS A 40 -7.47 4.78 -8.46
N LYS A 41 -6.19 4.98 -8.80
CA LYS A 41 -5.71 4.85 -10.18
C LYS A 41 -5.91 3.45 -10.75
N ASP A 42 -5.61 2.41 -9.96
CA ASP A 42 -5.74 1.01 -10.39
C ASP A 42 -7.23 0.65 -10.61
N ILE A 43 -8.14 1.13 -9.75
CA ILE A 43 -9.60 0.94 -9.93
C ILE A 43 -10.10 1.61 -11.21
N LEU A 44 -9.77 2.90 -11.41
CA LEU A 44 -10.19 3.64 -12.60
C LEU A 44 -9.61 3.04 -13.90
N ALA A 45 -8.40 2.48 -13.84
CA ALA A 45 -7.79 1.78 -14.97
C ALA A 45 -8.58 0.51 -15.33
N ASN A 46 -8.96 -0.29 -14.33
CA ASN A 46 -9.78 -1.48 -14.53
C ASN A 46 -11.15 -1.14 -15.08
N GLU A 47 -11.84 -0.14 -14.50
CA GLU A 47 -13.14 0.32 -15.00
C GLU A 47 -13.07 0.74 -16.48
N LYS A 48 -12.00 1.43 -16.87
CA LYS A 48 -11.74 1.78 -18.27
C LYS A 48 -11.46 0.57 -19.15
N GLU A 49 -10.74 -0.43 -18.65
CA GLU A 49 -10.40 -1.66 -19.37
C GLU A 49 -11.64 -2.53 -19.65
N PHE A 50 -12.51 -2.67 -18.65
CA PHE A 50 -13.70 -3.51 -18.74
C PHE A 50 -14.95 -2.75 -19.18
N GLY A 51 -14.88 -1.42 -19.31
CA GLY A 51 -15.98 -0.59 -19.80
C GLY A 51 -17.17 -0.48 -18.84
N PHE A 52 -16.94 -0.63 -17.53
CA PHE A 52 -17.98 -0.47 -16.51
C PHE A 52 -17.55 0.53 -15.44
N VAL A 53 -18.53 1.21 -14.82
CA VAL A 53 -18.28 2.06 -13.65
C VAL A 53 -18.89 1.37 -12.43
N GLY A 54 -18.03 1.02 -11.47
CA GLY A 54 -18.42 0.39 -10.23
C GLY A 54 -18.63 1.42 -9.12
N ARG A 55 -19.51 1.11 -8.16
CA ARG A 55 -19.57 1.85 -6.89
C ARG A 55 -18.61 1.22 -5.90
N TYR A 56 -17.45 1.85 -5.73
CA TYR A 56 -16.43 1.41 -4.77
C TYR A 56 -16.45 2.32 -3.55
N ILE A 57 -16.76 1.73 -2.39
CA ILE A 57 -16.75 2.41 -1.10
C ILE A 57 -15.60 1.84 -0.28
N ILE A 58 -14.65 2.69 0.11
CA ILE A 58 -13.46 2.30 0.86
C ILE A 58 -13.38 3.17 2.10
N GLU A 59 -13.34 2.54 3.29
CA GLU A 59 -13.44 3.23 4.58
C GLU A 59 -14.66 4.17 4.67
N GLY A 60 -15.75 3.82 3.96
CA GLY A 60 -16.97 4.63 3.89
C GLY A 60 -16.83 5.92 3.08
N VAL A 61 -15.86 6.00 2.16
CA VAL A 61 -15.69 7.10 1.19
C VAL A 61 -15.78 6.52 -0.22
N GLU A 62 -16.48 7.18 -1.13
CA GLU A 62 -16.59 6.73 -2.51
C GLU A 62 -15.32 7.05 -3.32
N VAL A 63 -14.79 6.08 -4.06
CA VAL A 63 -13.53 6.21 -4.82
C VAL A 63 -13.58 7.30 -5.89
N HIS A 64 -14.77 7.55 -6.42
CA HIS A 64 -15.02 8.55 -7.47
C HIS A 64 -15.04 9.98 -6.96
N GLU A 65 -15.05 10.21 -5.64
CA GLU A 65 -14.96 11.56 -5.08
C GLU A 65 -13.61 12.20 -5.39
N GLU A 66 -13.61 13.50 -5.70
CA GLU A 66 -12.40 14.28 -6.02
C GLU A 66 -11.40 14.25 -4.86
N ASN A 67 -11.90 14.32 -3.62
CA ASN A 67 -11.10 14.38 -2.39
C ASN A 67 -10.92 13.01 -1.69
N PHE A 68 -11.22 11.90 -2.38
CA PHE A 68 -11.16 10.54 -1.84
C PHE A 68 -9.90 10.27 -0.99
N GLU A 69 -8.73 10.64 -1.52
CA GLU A 69 -7.43 10.37 -0.89
C GLU A 69 -7.31 11.05 0.48
N GLN A 70 -7.80 12.28 0.60
CA GLN A 70 -7.73 13.08 1.82
C GLN A 70 -8.72 12.55 2.85
N LEU A 71 -9.98 12.37 2.44
CA LEU A 71 -11.07 11.89 3.29
C LEU A 71 -10.77 10.52 3.93
N VAL A 72 -10.21 9.59 3.15
CA VAL A 72 -9.82 8.28 3.69
C VAL A 72 -8.68 8.42 4.69
N THR A 73 -7.69 9.27 4.41
CA THR A 73 -6.57 9.46 5.33
C THR A 73 -6.96 10.16 6.63
N GLU A 74 -7.94 11.04 6.60
CA GLU A 74 -8.52 11.70 7.78
C GLU A 74 -9.28 10.71 8.64
N LYS A 75 -10.21 9.94 8.05
CA LYS A 75 -10.94 8.88 8.79
C LYS A 75 -10.02 7.87 9.47
N ILE A 76 -8.91 7.50 8.84
CA ILE A 76 -7.95 6.56 9.42
C ILE A 76 -7.18 7.19 10.59
N LYS A 77 -6.95 8.50 10.57
CA LYS A 77 -6.32 9.21 11.70
C LYS A 77 -7.31 9.34 12.86
N GLU A 78 -8.55 9.73 12.60
CA GLU A 78 -9.61 9.83 13.61
C GLU A 78 -9.79 8.50 14.37
N ARG A 79 -9.88 7.38 13.66
CA ARG A 79 -9.98 6.02 14.25
C ARG A 79 -8.76 5.57 15.06
N LYS A 80 -7.62 6.26 14.96
CA LYS A 80 -6.43 5.97 15.78
C LYS A 80 -6.38 6.80 17.06
N GLU A 81 -7.16 7.87 17.13
CA GLU A 81 -7.22 8.76 18.29
C GLU A 81 -8.34 8.35 19.26
N GLU A 82 -9.30 7.53 18.81
CA GLU A 82 -10.24 6.74 19.64
C GLU A 82 -9.59 5.49 20.25
#